data_AF-A0A183DYM6-F1
#
_entry.id   AF-A0A183DYM6-F1
#
_cell.length_a   1.000
_cell.length_b   1.000
_cell.length_c   1.000
_cell.angle_alpha   90.00
_cell.angle_beta   90.00
_cell.angle_gamma   90.00
#
_symmetry.space_group_name_H-M   'P 1'
#
loop_
_entity.id
_entity.type
_entity.pdbx_description
1 polymer ?
#
loop_
_entity_poly.entity_id
_entity_poly.type
_entity_poly.pdbx_seq_one_letter_code
_entity_poly.pdbx_strand_id
1 'polypeptide(L)'
;EEQFFAYLTHFAQFFSRTIHQNLTVWDFQEVTLGPWPHLVYRTIGGMLDITFFPGPKPEDVIKQYLTFIGKPYLPAYFAFGFQLCRFGYTGLDEMKAVVSRVQKVGVPLDVVYADIDYMERYTDFTVGKVRELREILHQLKSENQSVDHL
;
A
#
# COMPACT_ATOMS: atom_id res chain seq x y z
N GLU A 1 9.31 -17.79 8.49
CA GLU A 1 9.38 -17.65 7.02
C GLU A 1 8.31 -18.47 6.31
N GLU A 2 8.14 -19.77 6.61
CA GLU A 2 7.07 -20.59 5.99
C GLU A 2 5.64 -20.07 6.24
N GLN A 3 5.34 -19.55 7.44
CA GLN A 3 4.02 -18.96 7.74
C GLN A 3 3.72 -17.68 6.94
N PHE A 4 4.74 -16.89 6.61
CA PHE A 4 4.57 -15.66 5.83
C PHE A 4 4.25 -15.98 4.36
N PHE A 5 4.92 -16.99 3.79
CA PHE A 5 4.62 -17.51 2.45
C PHE A 5 3.24 -18.15 2.35
N ALA A 6 2.81 -18.88 3.38
CA ALA A 6 1.46 -19.46 3.42
C ALA A 6 0.38 -18.36 3.45
N TYR A 7 0.60 -17.27 4.19
CA TYR A 7 -0.34 -16.15 4.28
C TYR A 7 -0.49 -15.42 2.94
N LEU A 8 0.62 -15.10 2.27
CA LEU A 8 0.62 -14.51 0.93
C LEU A 8 -0.10 -15.39 -0.10
N THR A 9 0.07 -16.71 -0.01
CA THR A 9 -0.56 -17.66 -0.91
C THR A 9 -2.08 -17.71 -0.72
N HIS A 10 -2.55 -17.73 0.54
CA HIS A 10 -3.98 -17.72 0.84
C HIS A 10 -4.65 -16.37 0.54
N PHE A 11 -3.95 -15.25 0.77
CA PHE A 11 -4.44 -13.91 0.43
C PHE A 11 -4.57 -13.72 -1.08
N ALA A 12 -3.60 -14.20 -1.86
CA ALA A 12 -3.68 -14.20 -3.33
C ALA A 12 -4.84 -15.07 -3.85
N GLN A 13 -5.10 -16.23 -3.23
CA GLN A 13 -6.23 -17.11 -3.57
C GLN A 13 -7.59 -16.48 -3.24
N PHE A 14 -7.69 -15.70 -2.16
CA PHE A 14 -8.92 -15.01 -1.76
C PHE A 14 -9.28 -13.88 -2.73
N PHE A 15 -8.29 -13.11 -3.19
CA PHE A 15 -8.49 -12.09 -4.23
C PHE A 15 -8.91 -12.70 -5.57
N SER A 16 -8.37 -13.87 -5.92
CA SER A 16 -8.71 -14.57 -7.17
C SER A 16 -10.18 -15.03 -7.23
N ARG A 17 -10.81 -15.36 -6.09
CA ARG A 17 -12.20 -15.86 -6.07
C ARG A 17 -13.28 -14.77 -6.09
N THR A 18 -12.94 -13.53 -5.74
CA THR A 18 -13.95 -12.46 -5.59
C THR A 18 -14.28 -11.76 -6.90
N ILE A 19 -13.47 -11.97 -7.96
CA ILE A 19 -13.69 -11.31 -9.24
C ILE A 19 -14.31 -12.29 -10.25
N HIS A 20 -15.62 -12.46 -10.16
CA HIS A 20 -16.46 -13.09 -11.20
C HIS A 20 -17.31 -12.03 -11.90
N GLN A 21 -16.64 -11.11 -12.61
CA GLN A 21 -17.25 -10.30 -13.65
C GLN A 21 -16.25 -10.17 -14.80
N ASN A 22 -16.41 -11.00 -15.85
CA ASN A 22 -15.75 -10.89 -17.16
C ASN A 22 -14.28 -10.39 -17.12
N LEU A 23 -13.46 -11.01 -16.28
CA LEU A 23 -12.05 -10.65 -16.18
C LEU A 23 -11.26 -11.44 -17.22
N THR A 24 -10.72 -10.73 -18.20
CA THR A 24 -9.46 -11.09 -18.83
C THR A 24 -8.48 -11.49 -17.72
N VAL A 25 -8.06 -12.75 -17.74
CA VAL A 25 -7.09 -13.28 -16.79
C VAL A 25 -5.82 -12.45 -16.95
N TRP A 26 -5.28 -11.95 -15.84
CA TRP A 26 -3.96 -11.33 -15.78
C TRP A 26 -2.91 -12.42 -15.97
N ASP A 27 -2.69 -12.80 -17.22
CA ASP A 27 -1.71 -13.83 -17.55
C ASP A 27 -0.29 -13.31 -17.31
N PHE A 28 0.58 -14.20 -16.85
CA PHE A 28 1.99 -13.86 -16.69
C PHE A 28 2.57 -13.47 -18.04
N GLN A 29 3.26 -12.33 -18.07
CA GLN A 29 3.83 -11.78 -19.29
C GLN A 29 5.26 -11.32 -19.08
N GLU A 30 6.04 -11.42 -20.14
CA GLU A 30 7.40 -10.91 -20.26
C GLU A 30 7.41 -9.81 -21.33
N VAL A 31 8.12 -8.72 -21.05
CA VAL A 31 8.42 -7.67 -22.02
C VAL A 31 9.92 -7.59 -22.17
N THR A 32 10.42 -7.79 -23.40
CA THR A 32 11.86 -7.68 -23.71
C THR A 32 12.14 -6.56 -24.69
N LEU A 33 13.25 -5.86 -24.47
CA LEU A 33 13.75 -4.82 -25.35
C LEU A 33 14.73 -5.45 -26.34
N GLY A 34 14.57 -5.13 -27.63
CA GLY A 34 15.53 -5.52 -28.65
C GLY A 34 16.69 -4.53 -28.82
N PRO A 35 17.69 -4.86 -29.65
CA PRO A 35 18.82 -3.96 -29.97
C PRO A 35 18.42 -2.73 -30.80
N TRP A 36 17.28 -2.81 -31.49
CA TRP A 36 16.63 -1.70 -32.22
C TRP A 36 15.40 -1.25 -31.42
N PRO A 37 14.79 -0.08 -31.69
CA PRO A 37 13.61 0.38 -30.94
C PRO A 37 12.36 -0.48 -31.23
N HIS A 38 12.33 -1.68 -30.66
CA HIS A 38 11.20 -2.61 -30.68
C HIS A 38 11.05 -3.27 -29.33
N LEU A 39 9.79 -3.57 -29.01
CA LEU A 39 9.34 -4.27 -27.82
C LEU A 39 8.80 -5.64 -28.24
N VAL A 40 9.17 -6.69 -27.51
CA VAL A 40 8.62 -8.03 -27.71
C VAL A 40 7.81 -8.39 -26.47
N TYR A 41 6.50 -8.53 -26.64
CA TYR A 41 5.55 -8.99 -25.63
C TYR A 41 5.35 -10.50 -25.76
N ARG A 42 5.58 -11.25 -24.67
CA ARG A 42 5.30 -12.69 -24.58
C ARG A 42 4.32 -12.94 -23.43
N THR A 43 3.13 -13.43 -23.74
CA THR A 43 2.12 -13.83 -22.74
C THR A 43 1.87 -15.34 -22.80
N ILE A 44 1.54 -15.94 -21.67
CA ILE A 44 1.21 -17.38 -21.57
C ILE A 44 -0.27 -17.68 -21.88
N GLY A 45 -1.10 -16.65 -22.00
CA GLY A 45 -2.55 -16.78 -22.18
C GLY A 45 -3.25 -15.45 -22.49
N GLY A 46 -4.58 -15.51 -22.54
CA GLY A 46 -5.42 -14.31 -22.64
C GLY A 46 -5.60 -13.80 -24.07
N MET A 47 -6.22 -12.62 -24.19
CA MET A 47 -6.37 -11.90 -25.45
C MET A 47 -5.44 -10.68 -25.47
N LEU A 48 -4.84 -10.43 -26.63
CA LEU A 48 -4.02 -9.24 -26.84
C LEU A 48 -4.93 -8.04 -27.12
N ASP A 49 -5.21 -7.25 -26.09
CA ASP A 49 -5.93 -5.97 -26.19
C ASP A 49 -4.93 -4.81 -26.07
N ILE A 50 -4.69 -4.11 -27.18
CA ILE A 50 -3.72 -3.01 -27.26
C ILE A 50 -4.45 -1.71 -27.61
N THR A 51 -4.34 -0.72 -26.73
CA THR A 51 -4.85 0.63 -26.95
C THR A 51 -3.68 1.63 -27.06
N PHE A 52 -3.76 2.54 -28.03
CA PHE A 52 -2.75 3.58 -28.28
C PHE A 52 -3.28 4.96 -27.89
N PHE A 53 -2.43 5.79 -27.28
CA PHE A 53 -2.78 7.15 -26.82
C PHE A 53 -1.86 8.20 -27.48
N PRO A 54 -2.23 8.75 -28.65
CA PRO A 54 -1.38 9.68 -29.40
C PRO A 54 -1.58 11.13 -28.94
N GLY A 55 -1.10 11.47 -27.75
CA GLY A 55 -1.02 12.86 -27.27
C GLY A 55 0.17 13.61 -27.89
N PRO A 56 0.03 14.88 -28.31
CA PRO A 56 1.14 15.66 -28.88
C PRO A 56 2.21 16.01 -27.83
N LYS A 57 1.86 15.95 -26.55
CA LYS A 57 2.77 16.13 -25.41
C LYS A 57 2.67 14.95 -24.44
N PRO A 58 3.73 14.61 -23.69
CA PRO A 58 3.71 13.52 -22.72
C PRO A 58 2.58 13.64 -21.68
N GLU A 59 2.24 14.84 -21.24
CA GLU A 59 1.15 15.05 -20.27
C GLU A 59 -0.21 14.70 -20.86
N ASP A 60 -0.42 14.94 -22.15
CA ASP A 60 -1.67 14.65 -22.83
C ASP A 60 -1.84 13.13 -23.04
N VAL A 61 -0.74 12.40 -23.27
CA VAL A 61 -0.74 10.92 -23.29
C VAL A 61 -1.20 10.39 -21.93
N ILE A 62 -0.64 10.89 -20.83
CA ILE A 62 -1.01 10.47 -19.47
C ILE A 62 -2.48 10.79 -19.17
N LYS A 63 -2.98 11.97 -19.57
CA LYS A 63 -4.40 12.33 -19.38
C LYS A 63 -5.34 11.42 -20.16
N GLN A 64 -5.01 11.06 -21.40
CA GLN A 64 -5.79 10.12 -22.20
C GLN A 64 -5.83 8.74 -21.54
N TYR A 65 -4.66 8.24 -21.10
CA TYR A 65 -4.55 6.99 -20.37
C TYR A 65 -5.39 6.97 -19.08
N LEU A 66 -5.28 7.99 -18.23
CA LEU A 66 -6.05 8.10 -16.99
C LEU A 66 -7.56 8.30 -17.22
N THR A 67 -7.95 8.86 -18.37
CA THR A 67 -9.37 8.94 -18.74
C THR A 67 -9.92 7.56 -19.11
N PHE A 68 -9.08 6.70 -19.70
CA PHE A 68 -9.44 5.35 -20.09
C PHE A 68 -9.47 4.37 -18.91
N ILE A 69 -8.43 4.33 -18.07
CA ILE A 69 -8.34 3.40 -16.93
C ILE A 69 -9.05 3.88 -15.66
N GLY A 70 -9.35 5.18 -15.57
CA GLY A 70 -9.85 5.82 -14.36
C GLY A 70 -8.83 6.79 -13.74
N LYS A 71 -9.35 7.90 -13.23
CA LYS A 71 -8.53 8.93 -12.58
C LYS A 71 -8.10 8.47 -11.18
N PRO A 72 -6.92 8.89 -10.70
CA PRO A 72 -6.47 8.56 -9.35
C PRO A 72 -7.44 9.10 -8.31
N TYR A 73 -7.52 8.43 -7.16
CA TYR A 73 -8.31 8.90 -6.03
C TYR A 73 -7.71 10.18 -5.45
N LEU A 74 -8.55 11.02 -4.84
CA LEU A 74 -8.10 12.19 -4.10
C LEU A 74 -7.79 11.79 -2.65
N PRO A 75 -6.51 11.81 -2.21
CA PRO A 75 -6.17 11.45 -0.84
C PRO A 75 -6.63 12.51 0.16
N ALA A 76 -6.85 12.08 1.41
CA ALA A 76 -7.14 12.98 2.52
C ALA A 76 -5.95 13.91 2.80
N TYR A 77 -6.22 15.10 3.34
CA TYR A 77 -5.19 16.14 3.50
C TYR A 77 -3.99 15.68 4.35
N PHE A 78 -4.23 14.94 5.44
CA PHE A 78 -3.17 14.43 6.31
C PHE A 78 -2.22 13.43 5.61
N ALA A 79 -2.64 12.79 4.51
CA ALA A 79 -1.82 11.82 3.80
C ALA A 79 -0.64 12.47 3.07
N PHE A 80 -0.70 13.78 2.81
CA PHE A 80 0.44 14.56 2.28
C PHE A 80 1.46 14.94 3.35
N GLY A 81 1.14 14.69 4.62
CA GLY A 81 2.02 14.93 5.75
C GLY A 81 3.13 13.89 5.89
N PHE A 82 4.07 14.13 6.79
CA PHE A 82 5.14 13.18 7.06
C PHE A 82 4.61 11.98 7.85
N GLN A 83 5.04 10.79 7.45
CA GLN A 83 4.54 9.52 7.97
C GLN A 83 5.67 8.69 8.57
N LEU A 84 5.45 8.13 9.76
CA LEU A 84 6.42 7.30 10.47
C LEU A 84 5.89 5.88 10.64
N CYS A 85 6.65 4.90 10.17
CA CYS A 85 6.38 3.48 10.33
C CYS A 85 7.69 2.75 10.65
N ARG A 86 7.60 1.66 11.41
CA ARG A 86 8.71 0.73 11.62
C ARG A 86 8.18 -0.66 11.97
N PHE A 87 8.79 -1.68 11.38
CA PHE A 87 8.67 -3.06 11.79
C PHE A 87 9.52 -3.36 13.03
N GLY A 88 8.95 -4.07 13.99
CA GLY A 88 9.58 -4.51 15.22
C GLY A 88 9.46 -3.52 16.37
N TYR A 89 8.34 -2.80 16.51
CA TYR A 89 8.07 -2.08 17.75
C TYR A 89 7.87 -3.09 18.88
N THR A 90 8.77 -3.09 19.87
CA THR A 90 8.72 -4.03 21.01
C THR A 90 7.55 -3.75 21.95
N GLY A 91 7.00 -2.54 21.90
CA GLY A 91 5.85 -2.13 22.66
C GLY A 91 5.52 -0.64 22.48
N LEU A 92 4.50 -0.21 23.21
CA LEU A 92 3.98 1.15 23.17
C LEU A 92 5.02 2.20 23.60
N ASP A 93 5.83 1.90 24.62
CA ASP A 93 6.83 2.84 25.13
C ASP A 93 7.91 3.17 24.10
N GLU A 94 8.31 2.19 23.31
CA GLU A 94 9.27 2.41 22.22
C GLU A 94 8.65 3.31 21.15
N MET A 95 7.40 3.05 20.76
CA MET A 95 6.71 3.89 19.78
C MET A 95 6.58 5.34 20.27
N LYS A 96 6.16 5.54 21.52
CA LYS A 96 6.08 6.87 22.15
C LYS A 96 7.44 7.56 22.23
N ALA A 97 8.50 6.83 22.58
CA ALA A 97 9.85 7.38 22.64
C ALA A 97 10.34 7.85 21.26
N VAL A 98 10.05 7.10 20.20
CA VAL A 98 10.40 7.49 18.83
C VAL A 98 9.59 8.72 18.40
N VAL A 99 8.27 8.72 18.60
CA VAL A 99 7.41 9.87 18.25
C VAL A 99 7.86 11.13 19.00
N SER A 100 8.08 11.04 20.31
CA SER A 100 8.55 12.15 21.13
C SER A 100 9.91 12.68 20.66
N ARG A 101 10.82 11.80 20.24
CA ARG A 101 12.12 12.21 19.69
C ARG A 101 11.98 13.00 18.39
N VAL A 102 11.10 12.56 17.48
CA VAL A 102 10.84 13.24 16.21
C VAL A 102 10.21 14.62 16.46
N GLN A 103 9.20 14.68 17.33
CA GLN A 103 8.56 15.93 17.73
C GLN A 103 9.55 16.91 18.40
N LYS A 104 10.45 16.42 19.28
CA LYS A 104 11.48 17.24 19.95
C LYS A 104 12.46 17.91 19.00
N VAL A 105 12.70 17.31 17.83
CA VAL A 105 13.60 17.87 16.80
C VAL A 105 12.85 18.84 15.88
N GLY A 106 11.54 19.04 16.09
CA GLY A 106 10.72 19.99 15.32
C GLY A 106 10.31 19.48 13.94
N VAL A 107 10.39 18.16 13.70
CA VAL A 107 9.89 17.56 12.46
C VAL A 107 8.36 17.44 12.55
N PRO A 108 7.59 18.05 11.63
CA PRO A 108 6.14 17.87 11.60
C PRO A 108 5.82 16.40 11.29
N LEU A 109 4.91 15.81 12.06
CA LEU A 109 4.54 14.41 11.94
C LEU A 109 3.02 14.32 11.95
N ASP A 110 2.45 13.83 10.85
CA ASP A 110 1.01 13.79 10.62
C ASP A 110 0.44 12.38 10.78
N VAL A 111 1.21 11.33 10.44
CA VAL A 111 0.76 9.93 10.55
C VAL A 111 1.78 9.05 11.23
N VAL A 112 1.32 8.22 12.17
CA VAL A 112 2.13 7.17 12.82
C VAL A 112 1.47 5.82 12.57
N TYR A 113 2.27 4.85 12.14
CA TYR A 113 1.85 3.48 11.86
C TYR A 113 2.36 2.53 12.93
N ALA A 114 1.48 1.65 13.37
CA ALA A 114 1.83 0.43 14.08
C ALA A 114 1.80 -0.72 13.06
N ASP A 115 2.97 -1.32 12.80
CA ASP A 115 3.07 -2.50 11.93
C ASP A 115 2.45 -3.73 12.63
N ILE A 116 2.51 -4.90 11.99
CA ILE A 116 1.92 -6.17 12.42
C ILE A 116 2.29 -6.61 13.85
N ASP A 117 3.27 -5.98 14.49
CA ASP A 117 3.70 -6.23 15.87
C ASP A 117 2.64 -5.87 16.92
N TYR A 118 1.68 -4.99 16.61
CA TYR A 118 0.56 -4.74 17.53
C TYR A 118 -0.42 -5.93 17.60
N MET A 119 -0.40 -6.81 16.60
CA MET A 119 -1.33 -7.94 16.48
C MET A 119 -0.91 -9.11 17.39
N GLU A 120 -1.89 -9.90 17.86
CA GLU A 120 -1.59 -11.14 18.57
C GLU A 120 -1.07 -12.18 17.56
N ARG A 121 0.24 -12.46 17.62
CA ARG A 121 0.91 -13.43 16.74
C ARG A 121 0.66 -13.18 15.25
N TYR A 122 0.63 -11.91 14.83
CA TYR A 122 0.38 -11.51 13.43
C TYR A 122 -0.97 -11.96 12.87
N THR A 123 -1.97 -12.12 13.75
CA THR A 123 -3.33 -12.49 13.34
C THR A 123 -4.14 -11.23 13.05
N ASP A 124 -4.69 -11.12 11.83
CA ASP A 124 -5.55 -10.00 11.45
C ASP A 124 -6.69 -9.80 12.46
N PHE A 125 -7.06 -8.53 12.70
CA PHE A 125 -8.12 -8.11 13.62
C PHE A 125 -7.94 -8.56 15.08
N THR A 126 -6.71 -8.85 15.50
CA THR A 126 -6.37 -9.09 16.91
C THR A 126 -5.49 -7.98 17.44
N VAL A 127 -5.59 -7.73 18.75
CA VAL A 127 -4.67 -6.84 19.47
C VAL A 127 -3.92 -7.73 20.46
N GLY A 128 -2.59 -7.74 20.35
CA GLY A 128 -1.72 -8.54 21.19
C GLY A 128 -1.68 -8.05 22.63
N LYS A 129 -0.66 -8.48 23.37
CA LYS A 129 -0.43 -8.03 24.76
C LYS A 129 -0.22 -6.52 24.92
N VAL A 130 -0.08 -5.77 23.83
CA VAL A 130 -0.11 -4.31 23.80
C VAL A 130 -1.55 -3.81 24.04
N ARG A 131 -2.04 -4.00 25.28
CA ARG A 131 -3.41 -3.65 25.70
C ARG A 131 -3.74 -2.16 25.58
N GLU A 132 -2.72 -1.33 25.43
CA GLU A 132 -2.80 0.12 25.48
C GLU A 132 -2.89 0.78 24.09
N LEU A 133 -3.02 0.01 23.00
CA LEU A 133 -3.14 0.55 21.63
C LEU A 133 -4.26 1.61 21.52
N ARG A 134 -5.40 1.37 22.18
CA ARG A 134 -6.50 2.36 22.26
C ARG A 134 -6.08 3.67 22.91
N GLU A 135 -5.28 3.63 23.97
CA GLU A 135 -4.82 4.83 24.66
C GLU A 135 -3.88 5.65 23.78
N ILE A 136 -3.00 4.98 23.00
CA ILE A 136 -2.15 5.65 22.01
C ILE A 136 -2.99 6.33 20.94
N LEU A 137 -4.01 5.64 20.42
CA LEU A 137 -4.90 6.20 19.40
C LEU A 137 -5.58 7.47 19.89
N HIS A 138 -6.05 7.46 21.14
CA HIS A 138 -6.65 8.65 21.76
C HIS A 138 -5.63 9.76 21.98
N GLN A 139 -4.42 9.44 22.42
CA GLN A 139 -3.36 10.42 22.65
C GLN A 139 -2.90 11.07 21.33
N LEU A 140 -2.57 10.27 20.32
CA LEU A 140 -2.09 10.78 19.02
C LEU A 140 -3.17 11.62 18.33
N LYS A 141 -4.45 11.20 18.41
CA LYS A 141 -5.57 12.03 17.94
C LYS A 141 -5.68 13.35 18.69
N SER A 142 -5.41 13.37 19.99
CA SER A 142 -5.43 14.61 20.79
C SER A 142 -4.27 15.57 20.44
N GLU A 143 -3.16 15.03 19.94
CA GLU A 143 -1.99 15.79 19.45
C GLU A 143 -2.15 16.22 17.97
N ASN A 144 -3.36 16.10 17.41
CA ASN A 144 -3.71 16.38 16.02
C ASN A 144 -2.95 15.53 14.99
N GLN A 145 -2.48 14.35 15.40
CA GLN A 145 -1.87 13.36 14.53
C GLN A 145 -2.94 12.35 14.10
N SER A 146 -2.96 12.05 12.80
CA SER A 146 -3.78 10.98 12.25
C SER A 146 -3.11 9.65 12.56
N VAL A 147 -3.89 8.67 13.02
CA VAL A 147 -3.43 7.29 13.15
C VAL A 147 -4.31 6.47 12.26
N ASP A 148 -3.70 5.60 11.47
CA ASP A 148 -4.42 4.81 10.49
C ASP A 148 -5.59 4.07 11.16
N HIS A 149 -6.75 4.18 10.53
CA HIS A 149 -8.00 3.63 11.04
C HIS A 149 -8.10 2.19 10.55
N LEU A 150 -7.80 1.23 11.43
CA LEU A 150 -8.24 -0.15 11.26
C LEU A 150 -9.70 -0.30 11.68
#